data_AF-A0A7J6UNU6-F1
#
_entry.id   AF-A0A7J6UNU6-F1
#
_cell.length_a   1.000
_cell.length_b   1.000
_cell.length_c   1.000
_cell.angle_alpha   90.00
_cell.angle_beta   90.00
_cell.angle_gamma   90.00
#
_symmetry.space_group_name_H-M   'P 1'
#
loop_
_entity.id
_entity.type
_entity.pdbx_description
1 polymer ?
#
loop_
_entity_poly.entity_id
_entity_poly.type
_entity_poly.pdbx_seq_one_letter_code
_entity_poly.pdbx_strand_id
1 'polypeptide(L)'
;YGAIYFTSVPELHTPQDLAMLMRSLKSMTSTFLLVTSVSSLLPSFAGTKLSDVVRTASDEPPEYAIEPHSEYHTAGLPHKIALFAHGQVPDYGGEWMVVDTRRVMEELDKAVVRKFDELGACYKVFY
;
A
#
# COMPACT_ATOMS: atom_id res chain seq x y z
N TYR A 1 15.73 -6.46 0.31
CA TYR A 1 15.25 -5.07 0.13
C TYR A 1 13.77 -5.02 0.49
N GLY A 2 13.30 -3.95 1.15
CA GLY A 2 11.90 -3.81 1.56
C GLY A 2 10.96 -3.27 0.47
N ALA A 3 11.51 -2.60 -0.54
CA ALA A 3 10.81 -2.11 -1.72
C ALA A 3 11.72 -2.20 -2.95
N ILE A 4 11.12 -2.21 -4.14
CA ILE A 4 11.83 -2.17 -5.43
C ILE A 4 11.14 -1.09 -6.27
N TYR A 5 11.94 -0.16 -6.81
CA TYR A 5 11.46 0.87 -7.72
C TYR A 5 11.84 0.48 -9.15
N PHE A 6 10.84 0.38 -10.02
CA PHE A 6 11.03 0.09 -11.44
C PHE A 6 10.83 1.36 -12.25
N THR A 7 11.83 1.72 -13.05
CA THR A 7 11.74 2.82 -14.02
C THR A 7 11.65 2.27 -15.42
N SER A 8 10.84 2.91 -16.27
CA SER A 8 10.79 2.61 -17.71
C SER A 8 10.48 1.15 -18.04
N VAL A 9 9.53 0.54 -17.33
CA VAL A 9 9.07 -0.82 -17.61
C VAL A 9 8.41 -0.84 -19.00
N PRO A 10 8.95 -1.60 -19.97
CA PRO A 10 8.35 -1.70 -21.29
C PRO A 10 6.91 -2.20 -21.19
N GLU A 11 6.02 -1.65 -22.02
CA GLU A 11 4.61 -2.07 -22.14
C GLU A 11 3.73 -1.83 -20.91
N LEU A 12 4.25 -1.25 -19.83
CA LEU A 12 3.46 -0.87 -18.65
C LEU A 12 3.07 0.62 -18.74
N HIS A 13 1.97 0.91 -19.46
CA HIS A 13 1.54 2.29 -19.73
C HIS A 13 0.19 2.64 -19.10
N THR A 14 -0.66 1.63 -18.89
CA THR A 14 -2.04 1.80 -18.46
C THR A 14 -2.35 0.98 -17.20
N PRO A 15 -3.42 1.32 -16.46
CA PRO A 15 -3.90 0.48 -15.36
C PRO A 15 -4.26 -0.95 -15.79
N GLN A 16 -4.64 -1.15 -17.07
CA GLN A 16 -4.90 -2.47 -17.64
C GLN A 16 -3.61 -3.28 -17.81
N ASP A 17 -2.50 -2.64 -18.22
CA ASP A 17 -1.19 -3.30 -18.30
C ASP A 17 -0.72 -3.75 -16.92
N LEU A 18 -0.91 -2.90 -15.91
CA LEU A 18 -0.66 -3.26 -14.52
C LEU A 18 -1.54 -4.44 -14.09
N ALA A 19 -2.82 -4.42 -14.42
CA ALA A 19 -3.73 -5.52 -14.10
C ALA A 19 -3.27 -6.85 -14.72
N MET A 20 -2.81 -6.84 -15.97
CA MET A 20 -2.25 -8.03 -16.63
C MET A 20 -0.98 -8.51 -15.93
N LEU A 21 -0.05 -7.60 -15.61
CA LEU A 21 1.18 -7.91 -14.87
C LEU A 21 0.85 -8.55 -13.50
N MET A 22 -0.06 -7.95 -12.73
CA MET A 22 -0.43 -8.46 -11.41
C MET A 22 -1.12 -9.83 -11.48
N ARG A 23 -1.94 -10.08 -12.50
CA ARG A 23 -2.53 -11.41 -12.75
C ARG A 23 -1.45 -12.45 -13.04
N SER A 24 -0.49 -12.11 -13.90
CA SER A 24 0.66 -12.99 -14.20
C SER A 24 1.48 -13.28 -12.95
N LEU A 25 1.79 -12.27 -12.13
CA LEU A 25 2.52 -12.44 -10.87
C LEU A 25 1.74 -13.28 -9.85
N LYS A 26 0.42 -13.11 -9.73
CA LYS A 26 -0.43 -13.92 -8.86
C LYS A 26 -0.46 -15.38 -9.30
N SER A 27 -0.50 -15.65 -10.61
CA SER A 27 -0.44 -17.02 -11.14
C SER A 27 0.90 -17.71 -10.84
N MET A 28 1.99 -16.94 -10.72
CA MET A 28 3.33 -17.43 -10.42
C MET A 28 3.62 -17.52 -8.91
N THR A 29 2.90 -16.78 -8.07
CA THR A 29 3.15 -16.73 -6.62
C THR A 29 1.85 -16.95 -5.86
N SER A 30 1.69 -18.16 -5.29
CA SER A 30 0.54 -18.53 -4.44
C SER A 30 0.35 -17.62 -3.20
N THR A 31 1.35 -16.79 -2.91
CA THR A 31 1.42 -15.85 -1.79
C THR A 31 1.05 -14.41 -2.16
N PHE A 32 0.75 -14.11 -3.42
CA PHE A 32 0.20 -12.80 -3.79
C PHE A 32 -1.29 -12.76 -3.44
N LEU A 33 -1.57 -12.49 -2.17
CA LEU A 33 -2.88 -12.00 -1.77
C LEU A 33 -2.98 -10.55 -2.27
N LEU A 34 -3.17 -10.43 -3.58
CA LEU A 34 -3.64 -9.21 -4.19
C LEU A 34 -5.02 -9.00 -3.57
N VAL A 35 -5.21 -7.97 -2.76
CA VAL A 35 -6.49 -7.71 -2.11
C VAL A 35 -7.47 -7.26 -3.19
N THR A 36 -8.04 -8.26 -3.87
CA THR A 36 -8.96 -8.11 -4.99
C THR A 36 -10.42 -8.07 -4.53
N SER A 37 -10.70 -8.28 -3.24
CA SER A 37 -12.07 -8.61 -2.82
C SER A 37 -12.42 -8.39 -1.35
N VAL A 38 -11.75 -7.51 -0.61
CA VAL A 38 -12.31 -6.99 0.66
C VAL A 38 -12.86 -5.58 0.41
N SER A 39 -13.67 -5.46 -0.64
CA SER A 39 -14.03 -4.19 -1.28
C SER A 39 -15.39 -3.64 -0.86
N SER A 40 -15.88 -3.91 0.35
CA SER A 40 -17.22 -3.38 0.73
C SER A 40 -17.41 -2.99 2.19
N LEU A 41 -16.39 -3.07 3.05
CA LEU A 41 -16.60 -2.82 4.49
C LEU A 41 -15.63 -1.82 5.13
N LEU A 42 -14.67 -1.26 4.40
CA LEU A 42 -13.67 -0.34 4.97
C LEU A 42 -13.53 0.93 4.10
N PRO A 43 -13.82 2.14 4.61
CA PRO A 43 -13.68 3.42 3.89
C PRO A 43 -12.25 3.81 3.50
N SER A 44 -11.23 3.11 4.00
CA SER A 44 -9.84 3.19 3.49
C SER A 44 -9.70 2.74 2.03
N PHE A 45 -10.80 2.31 1.39
CA PHE A 45 -10.92 1.98 -0.03
C PHE A 45 -11.78 2.97 -0.82
N ALA A 46 -11.72 4.27 -0.50
CA ALA A 46 -12.46 5.29 -1.27
C ALA A 46 -12.15 5.23 -2.78
N GLY A 47 -10.91 4.85 -3.15
CA GLY A 47 -10.49 4.81 -4.54
C GLY A 47 -11.37 3.97 -5.47
N THR A 48 -11.57 4.48 -6.68
CA THR A 48 -12.34 3.88 -7.76
C THR A 48 -11.75 2.54 -8.22
N LYS A 49 -12.60 1.50 -8.34
CA LYS A 49 -12.21 0.20 -8.90
C LYS A 49 -11.98 0.32 -10.41
N LEU A 50 -10.77 -0.01 -10.88
CA LEU A 50 -10.44 -0.01 -12.33
C LEU A 50 -10.47 -1.42 -12.93
N SER A 51 -10.16 -2.45 -12.14
CA SER A 51 -10.32 -3.86 -12.48
C SER A 51 -10.46 -4.70 -11.21
N ASP A 52 -10.57 -6.03 -11.34
CA ASP A 52 -10.58 -6.93 -10.17
C ASP A 52 -9.29 -6.86 -9.34
N VAL A 53 -8.21 -6.40 -9.94
CA VAL A 53 -6.84 -6.50 -9.41
C VAL A 53 -6.18 -5.13 -9.21
N VAL A 54 -6.82 -4.03 -9.66
CA VAL A 54 -6.29 -2.67 -9.63
C VAL A 54 -7.40 -1.68 -9.24
N ARG A 55 -7.06 -0.74 -8.36
CA ARG A 55 -7.90 0.40 -7.95
C ARG A 55 -7.07 1.68 -7.97
N THR A 56 -7.71 2.84 -8.02
CA THR A 56 -7.05 4.10 -7.66
C THR A 56 -6.75 4.11 -6.15
N ALA A 57 -5.82 4.97 -5.73
CA ALA A 57 -5.43 5.12 -4.33
C ALA A 57 -6.48 5.91 -3.52
N SER A 58 -6.11 7.08 -2.99
CA SER A 58 -6.99 7.93 -2.18
C SER A 58 -7.77 8.94 -3.05
N ASP A 59 -8.96 9.30 -2.58
CA ASP A 59 -9.74 10.46 -3.06
C ASP A 59 -9.62 11.66 -2.10
N GLU A 60 -8.68 11.62 -1.14
CA GLU A 60 -8.38 12.76 -0.28
C GLU A 60 -7.89 13.96 -1.10
N PRO A 61 -8.24 15.19 -0.69
CA PRO A 61 -7.78 16.38 -1.42
C PRO A 61 -6.25 16.47 -1.45
N PRO A 62 -5.65 16.93 -2.57
CA PRO A 62 -4.20 16.91 -2.79
C PRO A 62 -3.40 17.77 -1.79
N GLU A 63 -4.05 18.71 -1.11
CA GLU A 63 -3.47 19.51 -0.04
C GLU A 63 -3.21 18.74 1.28
N TYR A 64 -3.78 17.54 1.44
CA TYR A 64 -3.58 16.71 2.63
C TYR A 64 -2.43 15.71 2.46
N ALA A 65 -1.61 15.60 3.51
CA ALA A 65 -0.62 14.54 3.61
C ALA A 65 -1.22 13.34 4.34
N ILE A 66 -1.20 12.19 3.69
CA ILE A 66 -1.63 10.92 4.29
C ILE A 66 -0.59 10.48 5.32
N GLU A 67 -1.05 10.13 6.52
CA GLU A 67 -0.17 9.71 7.63
C GLU A 67 0.57 8.39 7.31
N PRO A 68 1.80 8.20 7.82
CA PRO A 68 2.53 6.95 7.63
C PRO A 68 1.82 5.74 8.24
N HIS A 69 1.60 4.69 7.44
CA HIS A 69 0.96 3.46 7.89
C HIS A 69 1.44 2.23 7.09
N SER A 70 1.20 1.03 7.63
CA SER A 70 1.23 -0.21 6.85
C SER A 70 -0.16 -0.49 6.31
N GLU A 71 -0.24 -0.93 5.06
CA GLU A 71 -1.50 -1.18 4.37
C GLU A 71 -2.32 -2.27 5.09
N TYR A 72 -3.58 -1.96 5.40
CA TYR A 72 -4.49 -2.68 6.31
C TYR A 72 -4.02 -2.72 7.79
N HIS A 73 -4.98 -2.55 8.70
CA HIS A 73 -4.79 -2.66 10.15
C HIS A 73 -5.57 -3.84 10.77
N THR A 74 -6.20 -4.67 9.95
CA THR A 74 -7.05 -5.80 10.37
C THR A 74 -6.47 -7.13 9.91
N ALA A 75 -6.90 -8.24 10.52
CA ALA A 75 -6.41 -9.58 10.21
C ALA A 75 -6.68 -9.95 8.73
N GLY A 76 -5.65 -9.84 7.88
CA GLY A 76 -5.74 -10.13 6.44
C GLY A 76 -4.78 -9.32 5.56
N LEU A 77 -3.62 -8.91 6.10
CA LEU A 77 -2.73 -7.93 5.47
C LEU A 77 -2.17 -8.44 4.11
N PRO A 78 -2.11 -7.59 3.08
CA PRO A 78 -1.31 -7.89 1.91
C PRO A 78 0.16 -7.98 2.32
N HIS A 79 0.82 -9.08 1.95
CA HIS A 79 2.26 -9.23 2.18
C HIS A 79 3.08 -8.27 1.30
N LYS A 80 2.50 -7.79 0.19
CA LYS A 80 3.12 -6.91 -0.80
C LYS A 80 2.06 -6.02 -1.43
N ILE A 81 2.44 -4.77 -1.73
CA ILE A 81 1.65 -3.83 -2.53
C ILE A 81 2.45 -3.46 -3.79
N ALA A 82 1.74 -3.12 -4.86
CA ALA A 82 2.33 -2.60 -6.08
C ALA A 82 1.69 -1.23 -6.38
N LEU A 83 2.54 -0.23 -6.61
CA LEU A 83 2.14 1.14 -6.89
C LEU A 83 2.51 1.48 -8.33
N PHE A 84 1.62 2.18 -9.02
CA PHE A 84 1.80 2.57 -10.41
C PHE A 84 1.32 4.00 -10.60
N ALA A 85 2.25 4.89 -10.93
CA ALA A 85 1.93 6.26 -11.31
C ALA A 85 1.38 6.28 -12.74
N HIS A 86 0.18 6.83 -12.92
CA HIS A 86 -0.50 6.92 -14.20
C HIS A 86 -1.24 8.25 -14.32
N GLY A 87 -1.35 8.77 -15.55
CA GLY A 87 -2.01 10.05 -15.82
C GLY A 87 -1.10 11.24 -15.57
N GLN A 88 -1.69 12.35 -15.11
CA GLN A 88 -0.94 13.57 -14.79
C GLN A 88 -0.22 13.39 -13.45
N VAL A 89 1.09 13.18 -13.52
CA VAL A 89 1.96 13.18 -12.34
C VAL A 89 2.30 14.64 -11.99
N PRO A 90 2.09 15.09 -10.75
CA PRO A 90 2.47 16.45 -10.34
C PRO A 90 3.97 16.71 -10.49
N ASP A 91 4.34 17.94 -10.85
CA ASP A 91 5.75 18.37 -10.87
C ASP A 91 6.32 18.56 -9.45
N TYR A 92 5.44 18.71 -8.45
CA TYR A 92 5.77 18.88 -7.04
C TYR A 92 4.68 18.24 -6.17
N GLY A 93 5.10 17.50 -5.13
CA GLY A 93 4.18 16.79 -4.26
C GLY A 93 3.65 15.49 -4.87
N GLY A 94 2.84 14.77 -4.10
CA GLY A 94 2.25 13.50 -4.54
C GLY A 94 3.20 12.31 -4.51
N GLU A 95 4.39 12.46 -3.93
CA GLU A 95 5.33 11.36 -3.72
C GLU A 95 4.78 10.34 -2.72
N TRP A 96 5.01 9.06 -3.01
CA TRP A 96 4.76 7.98 -2.07
C TRP A 96 5.98 7.75 -1.18
N MET A 97 5.91 8.28 0.03
CA MET A 97 6.96 8.11 1.03
C MET A 97 7.00 6.68 1.54
N VAL A 98 8.18 6.04 1.48
CA VAL A 98 8.40 4.68 1.97
C VAL A 98 9.50 4.67 3.03
N VAL A 99 9.28 3.89 4.10
CA VAL A 99 10.22 3.74 5.20
C VAL A 99 10.41 2.26 5.54
N ASP A 100 11.64 1.87 5.90
CA ASP A 100 11.92 0.53 6.42
C ASP A 100 11.60 0.48 7.92
N THR A 101 10.45 -0.10 8.26
CA THR A 101 9.98 -0.18 9.65
C THR A 101 10.92 -0.94 10.57
N ARG A 102 11.73 -1.87 10.05
CA ARG A 102 12.73 -2.60 10.85
C ARG A 102 13.78 -1.64 11.41
N ARG A 103 14.24 -0.72 10.56
CA ARG A 103 15.21 0.32 10.95
C ARG A 103 14.60 1.32 11.93
N VAL A 104 13.32 1.67 11.75
CA VAL A 104 12.61 2.51 12.73
C VAL A 104 12.61 1.85 14.12
N MET A 105 12.35 0.55 14.20
CA MET A 105 12.39 -0.19 15.47
C MET A 105 13.80 -0.26 16.08
N GLU A 106 14.85 -0.28 15.25
CA GLU A 106 16.24 -0.22 15.70
C GLU A 106 16.61 1.14 16.30
N GLU A 107 16.08 2.24 15.73
CA GLU A 107 16.37 3.61 16.14
C GLU A 107 15.47 4.10 17.30
N LEU A 108 14.30 3.48 17.51
CA LEU A 108 13.38 3.84 18.58
C LEU A 108 13.95 3.52 19.98
N ASP A 109 13.59 4.34 20.98
CA ASP A 109 13.91 4.09 22.39
C ASP A 109 13.45 2.68 22.80
N LYS A 110 14.38 1.90 23.36
CA LYS A 110 14.15 0.51 23.77
C LYS A 110 13.10 0.38 24.87
N ALA A 111 12.87 1.41 25.68
CA ALA A 111 11.76 1.44 26.63
C ALA A 111 10.40 1.49 25.91
N VAL A 112 10.31 2.23 24.79
CA VAL A 112 9.08 2.29 23.99
C VAL A 112 8.84 0.95 23.29
N VAL A 113 9.88 0.38 22.67
CA VAL A 113 9.79 -0.94 22.01
C VAL A 113 9.28 -2.00 22.99
N ARG A 114 9.92 -2.12 24.16
CA ARG A 114 9.49 -3.08 25.20
C ARG A 114 8.04 -2.90 25.62
N LYS A 115 7.59 -1.65 25.77
CA LYS A 115 6.19 -1.36 26.12
C LYS A 115 5.22 -1.88 25.08
N PHE A 116 5.52 -1.73 23.79
CA PHE A 116 4.69 -2.27 22.71
C PHE A 116 4.76 -3.80 22.64
N ASP A 117 5.92 -4.41 22.90
CA ASP A 117 6.06 -5.88 22.94
C ASP A 117 5.25 -6.48 24.10
N GLU A 118 5.23 -5.83 25.27
CA GLU A 118 4.52 -6.29 26.47
C GLU A 118 3.00 -6.09 26.37
N LEU A 119 2.56 -4.95 25.85
CA LEU A 119 1.14 -4.56 25.87
C LEU A 119 0.42 -4.80 24.54
N GLY A 120 1.16 -4.92 23.45
CA GLY A 120 0.62 -4.85 22.10
C GLY A 120 0.12 -3.45 21.72
N ALA A 121 -0.50 -3.35 20.56
CA ALA A 121 -1.19 -2.16 20.08
C ALA A 121 -2.67 -2.47 19.83
N CYS A 122 -3.56 -1.59 20.29
CA CYS A 122 -4.99 -1.67 20.02
C CYS A 122 -5.39 -0.57 19.06
N TYR A 123 -5.83 -0.96 17.86
CA TYR A 123 -6.33 -0.05 16.84
C TYR A 123 -7.85 0.03 16.94
N LYS A 124 -8.39 1.25 17.06
CA LYS A 124 -9.82 1.51 16.96
C LYS A 124 -10.06 2.45 15.80
N VAL A 125 -10.72 1.93 14.77
CA VAL A 125 -11.15 2.71 13.62
C VAL A 125 -12.52 3.29 13.93
N PHE A 126 -12.69 4.60 13.75
CA PHE A 126 -13.97 5.27 13.86
C PHE A 126 -14.48 5.51 12.45
N TYR A 127 -15.67 4.98 12.15
CA TYR A 127 -16.39 5.16 10.89
C TYR A 127 -17.50 6.19 11.08
#